data_AF-A0A7D7LIF9-F1
#
_entry.id   AF-A0A7D7LIF9-F1
#
_cell.length_a   1.000
_cell.length_b   1.000
_cell.length_c   1.000
_cell.angle_alpha   90.00
_cell.angle_beta   90.00
_cell.angle_gamma   90.00
#
_symmetry.space_group_name_H-M   'P 1'
#
loop_
_entity.id
_entity.type
_entity.pdbx_description
1 polymer ?
#
loop_
_entity_poly.entity_id
_entity_poly.type
_entity_poly.pdbx_seq_one_letter_code
_entity_poly.pdbx_strand_id
1 'polypeptide(L)' 'MDLQTIKERIVAVQNKREYLLSLLEQPNLGTLRVDVNQALEELDELIDEFRRTIPVE' A
#
# COMPACT_ATOMS: atom_id res chain seq x y z
N MET A 1 5.24 -12.16 16.50
CA MET A 1 4.23 -12.24 15.42
C MET A 1 4.60 -13.41 14.56
N ASP A 2 3.63 -14.25 14.22
CA ASP A 2 3.82 -15.36 13.30
C ASP A 2 3.64 -14.88 11.84
N LEU A 3 4.05 -15.73 10.89
CA LEU A 3 4.01 -15.42 9.46
C LEU A 3 2.60 -15.16 8.94
N GLN A 4 1.59 -15.84 9.47
CA GLN A 4 0.19 -15.64 9.08
C GLN A 4 -0.28 -14.25 9.47
N THR A 5 0.02 -13.79 10.69
CA THR A 5 -0.29 -12.41 11.11
C THR A 5 0.39 -11.36 10.21
N ILE A 6 1.61 -11.61 9.74
CA ILE A 6 2.30 -10.71 8.80
C ILE A 6 1.60 -10.73 7.43
N LYS A 7 1.24 -11.92 6.92
CA LYS A 7 0.47 -12.09 5.67
C LYS A 7 -0.89 -11.36 5.74
N GLU A 8 -1.60 -11.41 6.85
CA GLU A 8 -2.86 -10.67 7.03
C GLU A 8 -2.66 -9.16 7.05
N ARG A 9 -1.58 -8.69 7.70
CA ARG A 9 -1.23 -7.28 7.71
C ARG A 9 -0.84 -6.76 6.33
N ILE A 10 -0.17 -7.55 5.50
CA ILE A 10 0.15 -7.11 4.14
C ILE A 10 -1.12 -6.97 3.28
N VAL A 11 -2.13 -7.83 3.49
CA VAL A 11 -3.44 -7.68 2.83
C VAL A 11 -4.09 -6.37 3.24
N ALA A 12 -4.07 -6.01 4.53
CA ALA A 12 -4.59 -4.73 5.00
C ALA A 12 -3.84 -3.53 4.38
N VAL A 13 -2.54 -3.65 4.17
CA VAL A 13 -1.72 -2.63 3.48
C VAL A 13 -2.11 -2.51 2.00
N GLN A 14 -2.30 -3.63 1.30
CA GLN A 14 -2.74 -3.64 -0.10
C GLN A 14 -4.12 -2.98 -0.27
N ASN A 15 -5.07 -3.26 0.63
CA ASN A 15 -6.39 -2.62 0.61
C ASN A 15 -6.30 -1.10 0.81
N LYS A 16 -5.38 -0.63 1.67
CA LYS A 16 -5.14 0.81 1.85
C LYS A 16 -4.56 1.45 0.61
N ARG A 17 -3.67 0.76 -0.09
CA ARG A 17 -3.13 1.20 -1.38
C ARG A 17 -4.23 1.36 -2.43
N GLU A 18 -5.13 0.38 -2.55
CA GLU A 18 -6.28 0.46 -3.47
C GLU A 18 -7.19 1.66 -3.15
N TYR A 19 -7.44 1.91 -1.87
CA TYR A 19 -8.17 3.10 -1.44
C TYR A 19 -7.47 4.40 -1.88
N LEU A 20 -6.16 4.52 -1.65
CA LEU A 20 -5.40 5.70 -2.09
C LEU A 20 -5.42 5.89 -3.62
N LEU A 21 -5.38 4.81 -4.40
CA LEU A 21 -5.56 4.89 -5.85
C LEU A 21 -6.93 5.45 -6.22
N SER A 22 -8.01 5.00 -5.57
CA SER A 22 -9.35 5.54 -5.80
C SER A 22 -9.48 7.03 -5.44
N LEU A 23 -8.66 7.53 -4.49
CA LEU A 23 -8.62 8.96 -4.20
C LEU A 23 -8.01 9.75 -5.36
N LEU A 24 -6.99 9.22 -6.04
CA LEU A 24 -6.36 9.91 -7.18
C LEU A 24 -7.30 10.14 -8.37
N GLU A 25 -8.33 9.31 -8.50
CA GLU A 25 -9.40 9.44 -9.50
C GLU A 25 -10.33 10.63 -9.20
N GLN A 26 -10.37 11.11 -7.95
CA GLN A 26 -11.20 12.25 -7.59
C GLN A 26 -10.56 13.56 -8.09
N PRO A 27 -11.32 14.40 -8.83
CA PRO A 27 -10.78 15.62 -9.44
C PRO A 27 -10.48 16.72 -8.42
N ASN A 28 -11.03 16.64 -7.21
CA ASN A 28 -11.02 17.67 -6.17
C ASN A 28 -10.03 17.39 -5.02
N LEU A 29 -9.02 16.54 -5.20
CA LEU A 29 -8.01 16.27 -4.17
C LEU A 29 -7.14 17.48 -3.79
N GLY A 30 -6.98 18.44 -4.71
CA GLY A 30 -6.15 19.62 -4.48
C GLY A 30 -4.73 19.25 -4.03
N THR A 31 -4.27 19.84 -2.94
CA THR A 31 -2.93 19.64 -2.37
C THR A 31 -2.69 18.23 -1.85
N LEU A 32 -3.74 17.52 -1.41
CA LEU A 32 -3.63 16.14 -0.92
C LEU A 32 -3.15 15.17 -2.01
N ARG A 33 -3.22 15.55 -3.29
CA ARG A 33 -2.70 14.72 -4.40
C ARG A 33 -1.21 14.40 -4.22
N VAL A 34 -0.42 15.35 -3.73
CA VAL A 34 1.02 15.13 -3.50
C VAL A 34 1.22 14.11 -2.38
N ASP A 35 0.54 14.31 -1.26
CA ASP A 35 0.62 13.40 -0.10
C ASP A 35 0.14 11.99 -0.43
N VAL A 36 -0.94 11.87 -1.21
CA VAL A 36 -1.48 10.57 -1.67
C VAL A 36 -0.51 9.85 -2.60
N ASN A 37 0.13 10.57 -3.53
CA ASN A 37 1.16 9.97 -4.39
C ASN A 37 2.37 9.49 -3.57
N GLN A 38 2.86 10.30 -2.63
CA GLN A 38 3.97 9.90 -1.76
C GLN A 38 3.61 8.67 -0.92
N ALA A 39 2.42 8.64 -0.33
CA ALA A 39 1.97 7.49 0.44
C ALA A 39 1.84 6.23 -0.43
N LEU A 40 1.39 6.36 -1.69
CA LEU A 40 1.36 5.24 -2.62
C LEU A 40 2.75 4.70 -2.95
N GLU A 41 3.74 5.57 -3.16
CA GLU A 41 5.14 5.16 -3.40
C GLU A 41 5.71 4.39 -2.20
N GLU A 42 5.53 4.90 -0.97
CA GLU A 42 5.99 4.22 0.25
C GLU A 42 5.32 2.86 0.44
N LEU A 43 4.01 2.76 0.15
CA LEU A 43 3.29 1.50 0.23
C LEU A 43 3.73 0.50 -0.84
N ASP A 44 4.02 0.97 -2.06
CA ASP A 44 4.52 0.14 -3.15
C ASP A 44 5.91 -0.42 -2.82
N GLU A 45 6.81 0.39 -2.28
CA GLU A 45 8.12 -0.04 -1.81
C GLU A 45 8.01 -1.09 -0.68
N LEU A 46 7.14 -0.86 0.30
CA LEU A 46 6.90 -1.80 1.40
C LEU A 46 6.36 -3.15 0.91
N ILE A 47 5.40 -3.14 -0.03
CA ILE A 47 4.82 -4.36 -0.60
C ILE A 47 5.88 -5.12 -1.41
N ASP A 48 6.70 -4.41 -2.17
CA ASP A 48 7.78 -5.01 -2.97
C ASP A 48 8.86 -5.63 -2.07
N GLU A 49 9.29 -4.94 -1.02
CA GLU A 49 10.21 -5.49 -0.01
C GLU A 49 9.63 -6.75 0.65
N PHE A 50 8.36 -6.72 1.04
CA PHE A 50 7.69 -7.89 1.60
C PHE A 50 7.71 -9.09 0.65
N ARG A 51 7.41 -8.88 -0.64
CA ARG A 51 7.42 -9.94 -1.66
C ARG A 51 8.80 -10.53 -1.90
N ARG A 52 9.87 -9.74 -1.73
CA ARG A 52 11.26 -10.21 -1.86
C ARG A 52 11.75 -10.98 -0.64
N THR A 53 11.27 -10.61 0.54
CA THR A 53 11.73 -11.16 1.82
C THR A 53 10.98 -12.41 2.24
N ILE A 54 9.69 -12.51 1.91
CA ILE A 54 8.86 -13.66 2.25
C ILE A 54 8.74 -14.59 1.04
N PRO A 55 9.12 -15.87 1.17
CA PRO A 55 8.97 -16.83 0.09
C PRO A 55 7.49 -17.00 -0.28
N VAL A 56 7.21 -16.92 -1.58
CA VAL A 56 5.91 -17.24 -2.15
C VAL A 56 5.83 -18.78 -2.21
N GLU A 57 5.05 -19.38 -1.31
CA GLU A 57 4.70 -20.81 -1.36
C GLU A 57 3.66 -21.09 -2.46
#